data_AF-S7V5F2-F1
#
_entry.id   AF-S7V5F2-F1
#
_cell.length_a   1.000
_cell.length_b   1.000
_cell.length_c   1.000
_cell.angle_alpha   90.00
_cell.angle_beta   90.00
_cell.angle_gamma   90.00
#
_symmetry.space_group_name_H-M   'P 1'
#
loop_
_entity.id
_entity.type
_entity.pdbx_description
1 polymer ?
#
loop_
_entity_poly.entity_id
_entity_poly.type
_entity_poly.pdbx_seq_one_letter_code
_entity_poly.pdbx_strand_id
1 'polypeptide(L)'
;MRRAAPLLWTLLLLLLAVPAAGQSGPPVSNTPCRGSHECPNGEYCAVTDMTGTCRPLPRRRTPCKSNSDCGDRAWCDPLHLVCVPDAAKPPSWLGKPCDPDMESFCGSEATCCEVTGDFYCEIDCP
;
A
#
# COMPACT_ATOMS: atom_id res chain seq x y z
N MET A 1 -13.53 31.14 61.72
CA MET A 1 -14.04 30.18 60.72
C MET A 1 -13.80 30.76 59.32
N ARG A 2 -12.67 30.45 58.67
CA ARG A 2 -12.40 30.87 57.28
C ARG A 2 -12.43 29.61 56.41
N ARG A 3 -13.48 29.47 55.59
CA ARG A 3 -13.61 28.39 54.61
C ARG A 3 -12.73 28.74 53.41
N ALA A 4 -11.56 28.09 53.34
CA ALA A 4 -10.73 28.06 52.15
C ALA A 4 -11.16 26.87 51.29
N ALA A 5 -11.97 27.11 50.27
CA ALA A 5 -12.18 26.22 49.13
C ALA A 5 -12.90 27.04 48.06
N PRO A 6 -12.23 27.35 46.93
CA PRO A 6 -12.65 26.66 45.70
C PRO A 6 -11.52 26.55 44.66
N LEU A 7 -10.31 26.14 45.03
CA LEU A 7 -9.22 25.93 44.05
C LEU A 7 -9.19 24.52 43.45
N LEU A 8 -9.94 23.57 44.03
CA LEU A 8 -10.00 22.19 43.54
C LEU A 8 -10.99 21.99 42.37
N TRP A 9 -11.96 22.87 42.19
CA TRP A 9 -12.96 22.73 41.11
C TRP A 9 -12.45 23.23 39.75
N THR A 10 -11.56 24.21 39.73
CA THR A 10 -10.97 24.74 38.50
C THR A 10 -9.95 23.80 37.87
N LEU A 11 -9.22 23.01 38.67
CA LEU A 11 -8.30 22.00 38.11
C LEU A 11 -9.01 20.82 37.44
N LEU A 12 -10.24 20.50 37.85
CA LEU A 12 -10.99 19.36 37.28
C LEU A 12 -11.53 19.68 35.87
N LEU A 13 -11.84 20.94 35.58
CA LEU A 13 -12.35 21.38 34.28
C LEU A 13 -11.27 21.49 33.20
N LEU A 14 -9.99 21.65 33.57
CA LEU A 14 -8.87 21.69 32.63
C LEU A 14 -8.46 20.31 32.09
N LEU A 15 -8.92 19.21 32.69
CA LEU A 15 -8.63 17.85 32.23
C LEU A 15 -9.61 17.31 31.18
N LEU A 16 -10.69 18.03 30.86
CA LEU A 16 -11.70 17.62 29.88
C LEU A 16 -11.45 18.12 28.45
N ALA A 17 -10.39 18.91 28.23
CA ALA A 17 -10.00 19.39 26.91
C ALA A 17 -8.90 18.50 26.30
N VAL A 18 -9.09 17.18 26.31
CA VAL A 18 -8.37 16.34 25.36
C VAL A 18 -9.27 16.29 24.13
N PRO A 19 -8.96 17.04 23.03
CA PRO A 19 -9.61 16.73 21.78
C PRO A 19 -9.27 15.27 21.52
N ALA A 20 -10.30 14.43 21.44
CA ALA A 20 -10.16 13.14 20.82
C ALA A 20 -9.65 13.43 19.41
N ALA A 21 -8.33 13.36 19.24
CA ALA A 21 -7.71 13.23 17.95
C ALA A 21 -8.29 11.93 17.42
N GLY A 22 -9.41 12.04 16.70
CA GLY A 22 -9.86 11.01 15.81
C GLY A 22 -8.63 10.68 15.00
N GLN A 23 -8.15 9.45 15.13
CA GLN A 23 -7.10 8.92 14.28
C GLN A 23 -7.70 8.85 12.87
N SER A 24 -7.77 10.00 12.21
CA SER A 24 -7.75 10.07 10.77
C SER A 24 -6.39 9.51 10.42
N GLY A 25 -6.36 8.22 10.06
CA GLY A 25 -5.22 7.68 9.35
C GLY A 25 -4.84 8.61 8.20
N PRO A 26 -3.60 8.53 7.71
CA PRO A 26 -3.17 9.35 6.58
C PRO A 26 -4.23 9.33 5.48
N PRO A 27 -4.53 10.49 4.86
CA PRO A 27 -5.56 10.57 3.83
C PRO A 27 -5.24 9.55 2.75
N VAL A 28 -6.25 8.77 2.35
CA VAL A 28 -6.14 7.82 1.24
C VAL A 28 -5.58 8.56 0.04
N SER A 29 -4.37 8.20 -0.35
CA SER A 29 -3.71 8.86 -1.45
C SER A 29 -4.35 8.31 -2.72
N ASN A 30 -5.39 8.95 -3.27
CA ASN A 30 -5.85 8.65 -4.64
C ASN A 30 -4.84 9.19 -5.68
N THR A 31 -3.55 9.01 -5.40
CA THR A 31 -2.44 9.47 -6.21
C THR A 31 -2.18 8.44 -7.30
N PRO A 32 -1.91 8.89 -8.54
CA PRO A 32 -1.44 7.99 -9.58
C PRO A 32 -0.18 7.25 -9.13
N CYS A 33 -0.09 5.96 -9.45
CA CYS A 33 1.08 5.15 -9.18
C CYS A 33 1.38 4.22 -10.34
N ARG A 34 2.63 3.81 -10.46
CA ARG A 34 3.04 2.67 -11.30
C ARG A 34 3.33 1.43 -10.46
N GLY A 35 3.60 1.63 -9.16
CA GLY A 35 3.86 0.56 -8.21
C GLY A 35 3.63 0.94 -6.76
N SER A 36 3.50 -0.06 -5.90
CA SER A 36 3.23 0.15 -4.46
C SER A 36 4.35 0.91 -3.73
N HIS A 37 5.57 0.96 -4.29
CA HIS A 37 6.68 1.74 -3.74
C HIS A 37 6.49 3.26 -3.89
N GLU A 38 5.68 3.69 -4.85
CA GLU A 38 5.31 5.11 -5.04
C GLU A 38 4.21 5.54 -4.07
N CYS A 39 3.57 4.57 -3.40
CA CYS A 39 2.42 4.83 -2.55
C CYS A 39 2.86 5.16 -1.12
N PRO A 40 2.39 6.29 -0.57
CA PRO A 40 2.77 6.70 0.78
C PRO A 40 2.03 5.84 1.83
N ASN A 41 2.50 5.88 3.07
CA ASN A 41 1.74 5.42 4.24
C ASN A 41 1.34 3.93 4.27
N GLY A 42 2.09 3.05 3.62
CA GLY A 42 1.76 1.61 3.60
C GLY A 42 0.46 1.35 2.83
N GLU A 43 0.33 2.01 1.69
CA GLU A 43 -0.69 1.82 0.67
C GLU A 43 -0.14 0.94 -0.46
N TYR A 44 -1.02 0.28 -1.20
CA TYR A 44 -0.63 -0.50 -2.39
C TYR A 44 -1.12 0.19 -3.66
N CYS A 45 -0.47 -0.07 -4.78
CA CYS A 45 -0.91 0.43 -6.07
C CYS A 45 -1.99 -0.49 -6.67
N ALA A 46 -3.21 0.02 -6.82
CA ALA A 46 -4.28 -0.68 -7.52
C ALA A 46 -4.33 -0.22 -8.99
N VAL A 47 -4.13 -1.14 -9.92
CA VAL A 47 -4.14 -0.88 -11.35
C VAL A 47 -5.47 -1.33 -11.97
N THR A 48 -6.19 -0.36 -12.52
CA THR A 48 -7.42 -0.59 -13.29
C THR A 48 -7.27 0.12 -14.62
N ASP A 49 -7.61 -0.54 -15.74
CA ASP A 49 -7.57 0.05 -17.08
C ASP A 49 -6.23 0.75 -17.41
N MET A 50 -5.12 0.09 -17.09
CA MET A 50 -3.73 0.60 -17.26
C MET A 50 -3.38 1.84 -16.44
N THR A 51 -4.23 2.24 -15.50
CA THR A 51 -4.00 3.38 -14.60
C THR A 51 -3.86 2.86 -13.17
N GLY A 52 -2.70 3.08 -12.55
CA GLY A 52 -2.49 2.76 -11.14
C GLY A 52 -2.94 3.91 -10.24
N THR A 53 -3.57 3.58 -9.12
CA THR A 53 -3.94 4.52 -8.06
C THR A 53 -3.58 3.92 -6.71
N CYS A 54 -2.94 4.70 -5.84
CA CYS A 54 -2.65 4.24 -4.49
C CYS A 54 -3.94 4.01 -3.69
N ARG A 55 -3.97 2.91 -2.94
CA ARG A 55 -5.12 2.48 -2.16
C ARG A 55 -4.66 2.00 -0.78
N PRO A 56 -5.47 2.23 0.27
CA PRO A 56 -5.16 1.72 1.59
C PRO A 56 -5.12 0.20 1.58
N LEU A 57 -4.12 -0.38 2.25
CA LEU A 57 -4.06 -1.82 2.47
C LEU A 57 -5.38 -2.35 3.06
N PRO A 58 -5.77 -3.60 2.73
CA PRO A 58 -6.97 -4.22 3.29
C PRO A 58 -6.97 -4.19 4.82
N ARG A 59 -8.15 -3.97 5.42
CA ARG A 59 -8.31 -3.98 6.89
C ARG A 59 -7.86 -5.29 7.52
N ARG A 60 -8.09 -6.42 6.84
CA ARG A 60 -7.56 -7.73 7.21
C ARG A 60 -6.30 -7.97 6.40
N ARG A 61 -5.14 -7.88 7.06
CA ARG A 61 -3.84 -8.16 6.45
C ARG A 61 -3.55 -9.66 6.56
N THR A 62 -3.84 -10.39 5.50
CA THR A 62 -3.40 -11.79 5.38
C THR A 62 -1.95 -11.77 4.90
N PRO A 63 -0.98 -12.26 5.68
CA PRO A 63 0.41 -12.32 5.24
C PRO A 63 0.58 -13.33 4.11
N CYS A 64 1.51 -13.06 3.20
CA CYS A 64 1.83 -13.94 2.09
C CYS A 64 3.34 -13.92 1.81
N LYS A 65 3.86 -15.03 1.26
CA LYS A 65 5.20 -15.11 0.67
C LYS A 65 5.13 -15.25 -0.85
N SER A 66 3.99 -15.70 -1.35
CA SER A 66 3.72 -15.97 -2.75
C SER A 66 2.23 -15.85 -3.05
N ASN A 67 1.85 -15.78 -4.33
CA ASN A 67 0.43 -15.68 -4.71
C ASN A 67 -0.40 -16.90 -4.34
N SER A 68 0.23 -18.09 -4.23
CA SER A 68 -0.47 -19.29 -3.79
C SER A 68 -0.95 -19.22 -2.34
N ASP A 69 -0.42 -18.28 -1.54
CA ASP A 69 -0.90 -18.03 -0.18
C ASP A 69 -2.18 -17.18 -0.16
N CYS A 70 -2.50 -16.53 -1.28
CA CYS A 70 -3.67 -15.69 -1.43
C CYS A 70 -4.83 -16.46 -2.09
N GLY A 71 -6.07 -16.15 -1.67
CA GLY A 71 -7.26 -16.77 -2.24
C GLY A 71 -7.60 -16.23 -3.62
N ASP A 72 -8.62 -16.82 -4.25
CA ASP A 72 -9.11 -16.38 -5.56
C ASP A 72 -9.47 -14.88 -5.54
N ARG A 73 -8.94 -14.14 -6.54
CA ARG A 73 -9.06 -12.67 -6.68
C ARG A 73 -8.24 -11.85 -5.68
N ALA A 74 -7.16 -12.43 -5.15
CA ALA A 74 -6.15 -11.70 -4.40
C ALA A 74 -4.74 -12.02 -4.91
N TRP A 75 -3.85 -11.04 -4.75
CA TRP A 75 -2.45 -11.08 -5.16
C TRP A 75 -1.57 -10.78 -3.96
N CYS A 76 -0.38 -11.36 -3.90
CA CYS A 76 0.59 -11.08 -2.85
C CYS A 76 1.39 -9.82 -3.20
N ASP A 77 1.10 -8.69 -2.54
CA ASP A 77 1.87 -7.46 -2.76
C ASP A 77 3.34 -7.67 -2.31
N PRO A 78 4.33 -7.57 -3.22
CA PRO A 78 5.71 -7.95 -2.93
C PRO A 78 6.41 -6.98 -1.98
N LEU A 79 5.93 -5.74 -1.88
CA LEU A 79 6.50 -4.73 -0.99
C LEU A 79 6.00 -4.91 0.45
N HIS A 80 4.71 -5.18 0.61
CA HIS A 80 4.06 -5.25 1.91
C HIS A 80 3.94 -6.68 2.45
N LEU A 81 4.15 -7.70 1.61
CA LEU A 81 4.01 -9.13 1.93
C LEU A 81 2.62 -9.47 2.50
N VAL A 82 1.59 -8.86 1.92
CA VAL A 82 0.19 -9.07 2.30
C VAL A 82 -0.68 -9.28 1.08
N CYS A 83 -1.71 -10.11 1.21
CA CYS A 83 -2.70 -10.30 0.17
C CYS A 83 -3.54 -9.04 -0.02
N VAL A 84 -3.50 -8.50 -1.23
CA VAL A 84 -4.27 -7.36 -1.72
C VAL A 84 -5.25 -7.82 -2.81
N PRO A 85 -6.30 -7.06 -3.13
CA PRO A 85 -7.20 -7.42 -4.23
C PRO A 85 -6.45 -7.62 -5.55
N ASP A 86 -6.93 -8.49 -6.44
CA ASP A 86 -6.27 -8.77 -7.73
C ASP A 86 -6.14 -7.54 -8.64
N ALA A 87 -6.94 -6.50 -8.44
CA ALA A 87 -6.72 -5.20 -9.10
C ALA A 87 -5.37 -4.56 -8.72
N ALA A 88 -4.72 -4.99 -7.64
CA ALA A 88 -3.36 -4.61 -7.29
C ALA A 88 -2.31 -5.29 -8.15
N LYS A 89 -2.68 -6.39 -8.83
CA LYS A 89 -1.79 -7.07 -9.76
C LYS A 89 -1.48 -6.08 -10.87
N PRO A 90 -0.19 -5.78 -11.14
CA PRO A 90 0.15 -4.99 -12.30
C PRO A 90 -0.42 -5.70 -13.55
N PRO A 91 -1.10 -4.99 -14.47
CA PRO A 91 -1.42 -5.57 -15.78
C PRO A 91 -0.10 -6.03 -16.39
N SER A 92 -0.06 -7.18 -17.05
CA SER A 92 1.16 -7.68 -17.70
C SER A 92 1.85 -6.55 -18.49
N TRP A 93 2.98 -6.08 -17.98
CA TRP A 93 3.75 -4.95 -18.55
C TRP A 93 4.57 -5.41 -19.76
N LEU A 94 4.08 -6.42 -20.49
CA LEU A 94 4.80 -7.07 -21.58
C LEU A 94 5.33 -6.03 -22.59
N GLY A 95 6.64 -6.09 -22.88
CA GLY A 95 7.36 -5.16 -23.74
C GLY A 95 7.58 -3.76 -23.15
N LYS A 96 7.27 -3.52 -21.87
CA LYS A 96 7.58 -2.26 -21.18
C LYS A 96 8.91 -2.35 -20.45
N PRO A 97 9.62 -1.21 -20.30
CA PRO A 97 10.80 -1.15 -19.47
C PRO A 97 10.48 -1.59 -18.04
N CYS A 98 11.37 -2.36 -17.45
CA CYS A 98 11.28 -2.81 -16.06
C CYS A 98 12.60 -2.54 -15.34
N ASP A 99 12.55 -2.58 -14.01
CA ASP A 99 13.73 -2.50 -13.16
C ASP A 99 14.03 -3.93 -12.66
N PRO A 100 15.25 -4.49 -12.88
CA PRO A 100 15.60 -5.85 -12.46
C PRO A 100 15.57 -6.04 -10.94
N ASP A 101 15.78 -4.98 -10.16
CA ASP A 101 15.62 -5.01 -8.70
C ASP A 101 14.14 -5.07 -8.29
N MET A 102 13.23 -4.90 -9.26
CA MET A 102 11.78 -4.91 -9.13
C MET A 102 11.14 -5.89 -10.16
N GLU A 103 11.66 -7.11 -10.30
CA GLU A 103 11.17 -8.13 -11.26
C GLU A 103 9.66 -8.44 -11.16
N SER A 104 9.09 -8.35 -9.96
CA SER A 104 7.66 -8.64 -9.70
C SER A 104 6.66 -7.74 -10.45
N PHE A 105 7.13 -6.65 -11.07
CA PHE A 105 6.31 -5.68 -11.78
C PHE A 105 5.89 -6.12 -13.20
N CYS A 106 6.56 -7.13 -13.76
CA CYS A 106 6.20 -7.65 -15.08
C CYS A 106 4.88 -8.44 -15.09
N GLY A 107 4.33 -8.71 -13.91
CA GLY A 107 3.14 -9.54 -13.72
C GLY A 107 3.51 -11.01 -13.56
N SER A 108 2.51 -11.89 -13.53
CA SER A 108 2.73 -13.34 -13.31
C SER A 108 3.14 -14.11 -14.57
N GLU A 109 3.05 -13.47 -15.73
CA GLU A 109 3.26 -14.11 -17.04
C GLU A 109 4.55 -13.64 -17.71
N ALA A 110 5.28 -12.70 -17.10
CA ALA A 110 6.50 -12.14 -17.66
C ALA A 110 7.54 -11.90 -16.57
N THR A 111 8.81 -11.92 -16.96
CA THR A 111 9.99 -11.65 -16.13
C THR A 111 10.70 -10.40 -16.67
N CYS A 112 11.43 -9.70 -15.81
CA CYS A 112 12.22 -8.56 -16.25
C CYS A 112 13.52 -9.03 -16.90
N CYS A 113 13.58 -9.02 -18.22
CA CYS A 113 14.68 -9.55 -19.02
C CYS A 113 15.59 -8.42 -19.53
N GLU A 114 16.90 -8.66 -19.58
CA GLU A 114 17.83 -7.76 -20.26
C GLU A 114 17.79 -8.02 -21.78
N VAL A 115 17.38 -7.02 -22.55
CA VAL A 115 17.34 -7.04 -24.02
C VAL A 115 18.22 -5.91 -24.53
N THR A 116 19.35 -6.27 -25.15
CA THR A 116 20.29 -5.31 -25.75
C THR A 116 20.85 -4.24 -24.80
N GLY A 117 20.95 -4.55 -23.51
CA GLY A 117 21.51 -3.66 -22.48
C GLY A 117 20.48 -2.82 -21.72
N ASP A 118 19.20 -2.97 -22.03
CA ASP A 118 18.07 -2.36 -21.34
C ASP A 118 17.12 -3.46 -20.82
N PHE A 119 16.36 -3.20 -19.75
CA PHE A 119 15.50 -4.21 -19.12
C PHE A 119 14.04 -4.05 -19.52
N TYR A 120 13.41 -5.13 -19.99
CA TYR A 120 12.01 -5.17 -20.42
C TYR A 120 11.27 -6.40 -19.88
N CYS A 121 9.98 -6.26 -19.61
CA CYS A 121 9.15 -7.39 -19.25
C CYS A 121 8.88 -8.29 -20.46
N GLU A 122 9.36 -9.53 -20.45
CA GLU A 122 9.10 -10.53 -21.50
C GLU A 122 8.64 -11.87 -20.92
N ILE A 123 7.90 -12.66 -21.71
CA ILE A 123 7.41 -14.00 -21.31
C ILE A 123 8.57 -15.01 -21.30
N ASP A 124 9.51 -14.87 -22.24
CA ASP A 124 10.66 -15.74 -22.42
C ASP A 124 11.91 -14.89 -22.58
N CYS A 125 12.73 -14.78 -21.53
CA CYS A 125 13.99 -14.05 -21.63
C CYS A 125 14.94 -14.76 -22.62
N PRO A 126 15.63 -14.01 -23.49
CA PRO A 126 16.61 -14.55 -24.46
C PRO A 126 17.89 -15.11 -23.81
#